data_AF-A0A7G8F3Y0-F1
#
_entry.id   AF-A0A7G8F3Y0-F1
#
_cell.length_a   1.000
_cell.length_b   1.000
_cell.length_c   1.000
_cell.angle_alpha   90.00
_cell.angle_beta   90.00
_cell.angle_gamma   90.00
#
_symmetry.space_group_name_H-M   'P 1'
#
loop_
_entity.id
_entity.type
_entity.pdbx_description
1 polymer ?
#
loop_
_entity_poly.entity_id
_entity_poly.type
_entity_poly.pdbx_seq_one_letter_code
_entity_poly.pdbx_strand_id
1 'polypeptide(L)'
;MTRTLLGSALVSALILFGIVPPALAWKETDQQAYYNKMSLLKVMLEGARIRAVETNDLQTLCLIMSIGNDVTVRYVELNPNDVEISNRLDGMRNDMTACLALLYSKE
;
A
#
# COMPACT_ATOMS: atom_id res chain seq x y z
N MET A 1 5.02 40.54 39.32
CA MET A 1 4.59 40.69 37.91
C MET A 1 5.38 39.78 36.94
N THR A 2 5.92 38.64 37.40
CA THR A 2 6.81 37.76 36.61
C THR A 2 6.26 36.34 36.40
N ARG A 3 5.18 35.95 37.09
CA ARG A 3 4.57 34.60 36.97
C ARG A 3 3.74 34.40 35.70
N THR A 4 3.25 35.48 35.08
CA THR A 4 2.43 35.43 33.86
C THR A 4 3.25 35.29 32.57
N LEU A 5 4.53 35.67 32.57
CA LEU A 5 5.40 35.61 31.39
C LEU A 5 5.95 34.20 31.13
N LEU A 6 6.22 33.42 32.19
CA LEU A 6 6.73 32.05 32.05
C LEU A 6 5.71 31.09 31.43
N GLY A 7 4.42 31.24 31.79
CA GLY A 7 3.35 30.42 31.22
C GLY A 7 3.12 30.69 29.73
N SER A 8 3.26 31.95 29.31
CA SER A 8 3.08 32.34 27.90
C SER A 8 4.23 31.85 27.00
N ALA A 9 5.46 31.79 27.52
CA ALA A 9 6.61 31.23 26.80
C ALA A 9 6.48 29.71 26.59
N LEU A 10 5.99 28.98 27.58
CA LEU A 10 5.77 27.52 27.48
C LEU A 10 4.64 27.18 26.51
N VAL A 11 3.54 27.96 26.51
CA VAL A 11 2.43 27.77 25.57
C VAL A 11 2.86 28.08 24.13
N SER A 12 3.68 29.12 23.93
CA SER A 12 4.20 29.47 22.59
C SER A 12 5.18 28.42 22.06
N ALA A 13 6.02 27.84 22.93
CA ALA A 13 6.92 26.75 22.55
C ALA A 13 6.15 25.48 22.14
N LEU A 14 5.07 25.12 22.84
CA LEU A 14 4.24 23.97 22.48
C LEU A 14 3.55 24.12 21.12
N ILE A 15 3.16 25.35 20.74
CA ILE A 15 2.52 25.60 19.43
C ILE A 15 3.54 25.47 18.29
N LEU A 16 4.80 25.89 18.49
CA LEU A 16 5.85 25.72 17.49
C LEU A 16 6.31 24.26 17.31
N PHE A 17 6.25 23.43 18.36
CA PHE A 17 6.56 22.00 18.27
C PHE A 17 5.35 21.11 17.92
N GLY A 18 4.13 21.63 18.02
CA GLY A 18 2.88 20.91 17.72
C GLY A 18 2.49 20.87 16.25
N ILE A 19 3.17 21.65 15.39
CA ILE A 19 3.06 21.56 13.93
C ILE A 19 3.90 20.38 13.45
N VAL A 20 3.50 19.17 13.85
CA VAL A 20 3.91 17.97 13.13
C VAL A 20 3.43 18.17 11.69
N PRO A 21 4.30 18.11 10.66
CA PRO A 21 3.84 18.17 9.29
C PRO A 21 2.71 17.15 9.12
N PRO A 22 1.60 17.50 8.44
CA PRO A 22 0.52 16.54 8.19
C PRO A 22 1.19 15.30 7.64
N ALA A 23 1.04 14.16 8.32
CA ALA A 23 1.77 12.91 8.07
C ALA A 23 2.01 12.79 6.57
N LEU A 24 3.24 13.15 6.12
CA LEU A 24 3.54 13.65 4.77
C LEU A 24 2.65 12.93 3.78
N ALA A 25 1.52 13.51 3.36
CA ALA A 25 0.50 12.75 2.64
C ALA A 25 1.19 12.01 1.50
N TRP A 26 1.24 10.67 1.60
CA TRP A 26 2.19 9.86 0.85
C TRP A 26 2.02 10.16 -0.63
N LYS A 27 3.02 10.78 -1.25
CA LYS A 27 2.93 11.12 -2.67
C LYS A 27 2.87 9.83 -3.46
N GLU A 28 2.01 9.74 -4.46
CA GLU A 28 1.87 8.51 -5.27
C GLU A 28 3.17 8.13 -5.99
N THR A 29 4.07 9.08 -6.21
CA THR A 29 5.42 8.86 -6.76
C THR A 29 6.42 8.30 -5.73
N ASP A 30 6.08 8.29 -4.44
CA ASP A 30 6.99 7.84 -3.38
C ASP A 30 7.11 6.31 -3.38
N GLN A 31 8.31 5.81 -3.62
CA GLN A 31 8.62 4.38 -3.61
C GLN A 31 8.33 3.74 -2.24
N GLN A 32 8.55 4.47 -1.15
CA GLN A 32 8.24 3.98 0.19
C GLN A 32 6.73 3.76 0.36
N ALA A 33 5.92 4.67 -0.18
CA ALA A 33 4.47 4.56 -0.15
C ALA A 33 3.98 3.32 -0.90
N TYR A 34 4.57 3.04 -2.06
CA TYR A 34 4.32 1.81 -2.82
C TYR A 34 4.67 0.57 -2.00
N TYR A 35 5.88 0.48 -1.43
CA TYR A 35 6.28 -0.69 -0.66
C TYR A 35 5.41 -0.91 0.58
N ASN A 36 4.98 0.16 1.24
CA ASN A 36 4.07 0.08 2.37
C ASN A 36 2.67 -0.42 1.98
N LYS A 37 2.15 -0.02 0.81
CA LYS A 37 0.89 -0.60 0.28
C LYS A 37 1.08 -2.08 -0.04
N MET A 38 2.19 -2.43 -0.70
CA MET A 38 2.48 -3.81 -1.06
C MET A 38 2.76 -4.73 0.14
N SER A 39 3.28 -4.20 1.25
CA SER A 39 3.48 -4.98 2.48
C SER A 39 2.15 -5.36 3.13
N LEU A 40 1.20 -4.43 3.19
CA LEU A 40 -0.17 -4.70 3.64
C LEU A 40 -0.87 -5.70 2.71
N LEU A 41 -0.78 -5.49 1.40
CA LEU A 41 -1.37 -6.39 0.42
C LEU A 41 -0.76 -7.79 0.47
N LYS A 42 0.53 -7.94 0.80
CA LYS A 42 1.15 -9.25 1.00
C LYS A 42 0.51 -10.04 2.14
N VAL A 43 0.18 -9.38 3.26
CA VAL A 43 -0.54 -10.01 4.38
C VAL A 43 -1.93 -10.45 3.94
N MET A 44 -2.66 -9.59 3.22
CA MET A 44 -3.99 -9.92 2.70
C MET A 44 -3.94 -11.08 1.70
N LEU A 45 -2.93 -11.10 0.83
CA LEU A 45 -2.72 -12.13 -0.18
C LEU A 45 -2.47 -13.49 0.47
N GLU A 46 -1.64 -13.54 1.51
CA GLU A 46 -1.40 -14.78 2.25
C GLU A 46 -2.68 -15.30 2.90
N GLY A 47 -3.45 -14.42 3.56
CA GLY A 47 -4.75 -14.81 4.11
C GLY A 47 -5.73 -15.28 3.03
N ALA A 48 -5.74 -14.66 1.85
CA ALA A 48 -6.57 -15.09 0.74
C ALA A 48 -6.12 -16.43 0.13
N ARG A 49 -4.81 -16.69 0.09
CA ARG A 49 -4.25 -17.98 -0.33
C ARG A 49 -4.69 -19.11 0.61
N ILE A 50 -4.65 -18.88 1.93
CA ILE A 50 -5.11 -19.87 2.91
C ILE A 50 -6.58 -20.22 2.66
N ARG A 51 -7.46 -19.22 2.50
CA ARG A 51 -8.89 -19.47 2.21
C ARG A 51 -9.11 -20.13 0.85
N ALA A 52 -8.33 -19.78 -0.17
CA ALA A 52 -8.38 -20.46 -1.46
C ALA A 52 -8.07 -21.95 -1.35
N VAL A 53 -7.17 -22.35 -0.44
CA VAL A 53 -6.82 -23.75 -0.19
C VAL A 53 -7.85 -24.44 0.70
N GLU A 54 -8.26 -23.80 1.80
CA GLU A 54 -9.11 -24.41 2.83
C GLU A 54 -10.60 -24.45 2.44
N THR A 55 -11.10 -23.36 1.84
CA THR A 55 -12.53 -23.18 1.56
C THR A 55 -12.80 -22.96 0.08
N ASN A 56 -11.80 -23.15 -0.79
CA ASN A 56 -11.92 -22.96 -2.23
C ASN A 56 -12.32 -21.53 -2.64
N ASP A 57 -12.03 -20.53 -1.80
CA ASP A 57 -12.30 -19.10 -2.06
C ASP A 57 -11.26 -18.50 -3.03
N LEU A 58 -11.30 -18.95 -4.28
CA LEU A 58 -10.46 -18.41 -5.36
C LEU A 58 -10.85 -16.97 -5.71
N GLN A 59 -12.13 -16.61 -5.54
CA GLN A 59 -12.64 -15.27 -5.85
C GLN A 59 -11.86 -14.21 -5.09
N THR A 60 -11.71 -14.39 -3.78
CA THR A 60 -10.99 -13.38 -2.99
C THR A 60 -9.49 -13.44 -3.23
N LEU A 61 -8.91 -14.60 -3.53
CA LEU A 61 -7.50 -14.68 -3.95
C LEU A 61 -7.26 -13.83 -5.20
N CYS A 62 -8.04 -14.04 -6.26
CA CYS A 62 -7.87 -13.29 -7.50
C CYS A 62 -8.21 -11.79 -7.32
N LEU A 63 -9.17 -11.45 -6.46
CA LEU A 63 -9.46 -10.06 -6.10
C LEU A 63 -8.25 -9.37 -5.48
N ILE A 64 -7.61 -9.97 -4.47
CA ILE A 64 -6.44 -9.35 -3.82
C ILE A 64 -5.26 -9.22 -4.81
N MET A 65 -5.08 -10.21 -5.70
CA MET A 65 -4.07 -10.13 -6.77
C MET A 65 -4.35 -8.99 -7.74
N SER A 66 -5.62 -8.72 -8.08
CA SER A 66 -6.00 -7.58 -8.94
C SER A 66 -5.71 -6.23 -8.29
N ILE A 67 -6.01 -6.07 -6.99
CA ILE A 67 -5.69 -4.85 -6.24
C ILE A 67 -4.18 -4.60 -6.20
N GLY A 68 -3.39 -5.67 -6.03
CA GLY A 68 -1.94 -5.59 -6.11
C GLY A 68 -1.46 -5.12 -7.48
N ASN A 69 -2.02 -5.66 -8.56
CA ASN A 69 -1.72 -5.21 -9.91
C ASN A 69 -2.03 -3.72 -10.09
N ASP A 70 -3.22 -3.26 -9.69
CA ASP A 70 -3.64 -1.86 -9.84
C ASP A 70 -2.72 -0.89 -9.11
N VAL A 71 -2.33 -1.22 -7.87
CA VAL A 71 -1.37 -0.41 -7.09
C VAL A 71 -0.02 -0.32 -7.80
N THR A 72 0.48 -1.43 -8.32
CA THR A 72 1.78 -1.47 -9.02
C THR A 72 1.71 -0.79 -10.38
N VAL A 73 0.62 -0.96 -11.15
CA VAL A 73 0.38 -0.25 -12.42
C VAL A 73 0.45 1.24 -12.19
N ARG A 74 -0.31 1.76 -11.22
CA ARG A 74 -0.33 3.18 -10.91
C ARG A 74 1.06 3.71 -10.54
N TYR A 75 1.83 2.94 -9.76
CA TYR A 75 3.19 3.33 -9.42
C TYR A 75 4.11 3.39 -10.65
N VAL A 76 4.07 2.38 -11.52
CA VAL A 76 4.89 2.31 -12.75
C VAL A 76 4.53 3.43 -13.72
N GLU A 77 3.25 3.76 -13.88
CA GLU A 77 2.79 4.89 -14.70
C GLU A 77 3.39 6.22 -14.25
N LEU A 78 3.53 6.42 -12.94
CA LEU A 78 4.10 7.63 -12.35
C LEU A 78 5.63 7.61 -12.27
N ASN A 79 6.25 6.42 -12.35
CA ASN A 79 7.69 6.21 -12.22
C ASN A 79 8.22 5.29 -13.34
N PRO A 80 8.13 5.69 -14.62
CA PRO A 80 8.40 4.81 -15.76
C PRO A 80 9.87 4.34 -15.86
N ASN A 81 10.78 4.98 -15.12
CA ASN A 81 12.20 4.61 -15.08
C ASN A 81 12.52 3.57 -13.99
N ASP A 82 11.57 3.21 -13.12
CA ASP A 82 11.75 2.14 -12.14
C ASP A 82 11.53 0.77 -12.79
N VAL A 83 12.58 0.28 -13.43
CA VAL A 83 12.58 -1.00 -14.16
C VAL A 83 12.38 -2.20 -13.23
N GLU A 84 12.81 -2.10 -11.97
CA GLU A 84 12.64 -3.18 -10.99
C GLU A 84 11.15 -3.42 -10.72
N ILE A 85 10.42 -2.36 -10.38
CA ILE A 85 8.99 -2.46 -10.09
C ILE A 85 8.18 -2.77 -11.36
N SER A 86 8.61 -2.27 -12.51
CA SER A 86 8.02 -2.67 -13.81
C SER A 86 8.16 -4.17 -14.08
N ASN A 87 9.34 -4.75 -13.89
CA ASN A 87 9.55 -6.20 -14.07
C ASN A 87 8.73 -7.01 -13.07
N ARG A 88 8.59 -6.52 -11.83
CA ARG A 88 7.74 -7.15 -10.82
C ARG A 88 6.26 -7.15 -11.23
N LEU A 89 5.79 -6.06 -11.84
CA LEU A 89 4.41 -5.96 -12.35
C LEU A 89 4.11 -7.07 -13.36
N ASP A 90 5.05 -7.40 -14.24
CA ASP A 90 4.85 -8.47 -15.23
C ASP A 90 4.64 -9.85 -14.56
N GLY A 91 5.42 -10.15 -13.52
CA GLY A 91 5.20 -11.35 -12.70
C GLY A 91 3.82 -11.35 -12.04
N MET A 92 3.42 -10.21 -11.46
CA MET A 92 2.11 -10.07 -10.82
C MET A 92 0.94 -10.24 -11.81
N ARG A 93 1.10 -9.82 -13.07
CA ARG A 93 0.10 -10.02 -14.13
C ARG A 93 -0.01 -11.48 -14.54
N ASN A 94 1.12 -12.18 -14.62
CA ASN A 94 1.14 -13.62 -14.93
C ASN A 94 0.45 -14.42 -13.81
N ASP A 95 0.78 -14.13 -12.55
CA ASP A 95 0.16 -14.77 -11.40
C ASP A 95 -1.36 -14.53 -11.37
N MET A 96 -1.79 -13.28 -11.62
CA MET A 96 -3.22 -12.94 -11.69
C MET A 96 -3.92 -13.65 -12.85
N THR A 97 -3.31 -13.72 -14.02
CA THR A 97 -3.85 -14.42 -15.19
C THR A 97 -4.05 -15.91 -14.89
N ALA A 98 -3.07 -16.54 -14.23
CA ALA A 98 -3.19 -17.92 -13.77
C ALA A 98 -4.32 -18.09 -12.74
N CYS A 99 -4.46 -17.16 -11.79
CA CYS A 99 -5.56 -17.19 -10.83
C CYS A 99 -6.93 -17.11 -11.51
N LEU A 100 -7.10 -16.16 -12.43
CA LEU A 100 -8.36 -15.98 -13.16
C LEU A 100 -8.68 -17.20 -14.03
N ALA A 101 -7.69 -17.79 -14.69
CA ALA A 101 -7.88 -19.04 -15.43
C ALA A 101 -8.38 -20.18 -14.53
N LEU A 102 -7.82 -20.32 -13.32
CA LEU A 102 -8.30 -21.30 -12.34
C LEU A 102 -9.72 -20.97 -11.85
N LEU A 103 -10.01 -19.70 -11.58
CA LEU A 103 -11.33 -19.26 -11.13
C LEU A 103 -12.40 -19.58 -12.16
N TYR A 104 -12.21 -19.19 -13.43
CA TYR A 104 -13.17 -19.44 -14.50
C TYR A 104 -13.26 -20.90 -14.94
N SER A 105 -12.25 -21.72 -14.67
CA SER A 105 -12.34 -23.16 -14.91
C SER A 105 -13.23 -23.91 -13.91
N LYS A 106 -13.59 -23.27 -12.79
CA LYS A 106 -14.45 -23.85 -11.74
C LYS A 106 -15.90 -23.37 -11.80
N GLU A 107 -16.20 -22.36 -12.62
CA GLU A 107 -17.55 -21.94 -12.95
C GLU A 107 -18.14 -22.83 -14.05
#